data_AF-A0A4R7W8E0-F1
#
_entry.id   AF-A0A4R7W8E0-F1
#
_cell.length_a   1.000
_cell.length_b   1.000
_cell.length_c   1.000
_cell.angle_alpha   90.00
_cell.angle_beta   90.00
_cell.angle_gamma   90.00
#
_symmetry.space_group_name_H-M   'P 1'
#
loop_
_entity.id
_entity.type
_entity.pdbx_description
1 polymer ?
#
loop_
_entity_poly.entity_id
_entity_poly.type
_entity_poly.pdbx_seq_one_letter_code
_entity_poly.pdbx_strand_id
1 'polypeptide(L)'
;MTRLRLASGSRNALYSGLLHNLEYLRNVVSGVETNKAKLHTLTIRVWPAEDFYFADPEYADALGVADHIRDQIARGLKIQLPDGQPPESLSKR
;
A
#
# COMPACT_ATOMS: atom_id res chain seq x y z
N MET A 1 -9.65 3.66 1.07
CA MET A 1 -9.15 5.02 0.80
C MET A 1 -8.91 5.32 -0.67
N THR A 2 -8.11 4.52 -1.40
CA THR A 2 -7.80 4.75 -2.84
C THR A 2 -9.04 4.79 -3.75
N ARG A 3 -10.00 3.87 -3.58
CA ARG A 3 -11.24 3.84 -4.38
C ARG A 3 -12.08 5.12 -4.23
N LEU A 4 -12.12 5.73 -3.04
CA LEU A 4 -12.84 6.99 -2.80
C LEU A 4 -12.21 8.15 -3.58
N ARG A 5 -10.87 8.16 -3.69
CA ARG A 5 -10.11 9.19 -4.41
C ARG A 5 -10.18 9.00 -5.92
N LEU A 6 -10.25 7.74 -6.38
CA LEU A 6 -10.55 7.45 -7.79
C LEU A 6 -11.96 7.93 -8.18
N ALA A 7 -12.94 7.82 -7.28
CA ALA A 7 -14.30 8.29 -7.53
C ALA A 7 -14.44 9.82 -7.55
N SER A 8 -13.51 10.58 -6.93
CA SER A 8 -13.55 12.05 -6.94
C SER A 8 -12.98 12.68 -8.21
N GLY A 9 -12.42 11.89 -9.13
CA GLY A 9 -12.04 12.32 -10.49
C GLY A 9 -10.68 13.00 -10.63
N SER A 10 -10.02 13.39 -9.54
CA SER A 10 -8.65 13.93 -9.57
C SER A 10 -7.64 12.79 -9.76
N ARG A 11 -6.65 12.95 -10.67
CA ARG A 11 -5.51 12.02 -10.79
C ARG A 11 -5.90 10.54 -11.00
N ASN A 12 -6.96 10.28 -11.77
CA ASN A 12 -7.51 8.93 -12.00
C ASN A 12 -6.46 7.90 -12.45
N ALA A 13 -5.57 8.26 -13.39
CA ALA A 13 -4.53 7.34 -13.87
C ALA A 13 -3.54 6.92 -12.78
N LEU A 14 -3.25 7.84 -11.84
CA LEU A 14 -2.40 7.54 -10.69
C LEU A 14 -3.13 6.61 -9.71
N TYR A 15 -4.38 6.95 -9.37
CA TYR A 15 -5.16 6.14 -8.42
C TYR A 15 -5.53 4.76 -8.98
N SER A 16 -5.73 4.61 -10.29
CA SER A 16 -5.99 3.31 -10.91
C SER A 16 -4.76 2.40 -10.87
N GLY A 17 -3.57 2.91 -11.20
CA GLY A 17 -2.33 2.14 -11.10
C GLY A 17 -2.01 1.75 -9.65
N LEU A 18 -2.23 2.69 -8.72
CA LEU A 18 -2.03 2.44 -7.31
C LEU A 18 -3.03 1.43 -6.73
N LEU A 19 -4.30 1.50 -7.15
CA LEU A 19 -5.31 0.51 -6.74
C LEU A 19 -4.93 -0.89 -7.21
N HIS A 20 -4.50 -1.03 -8.46
CA HIS A 20 -4.04 -2.31 -9.00
C HIS A 20 -2.88 -2.90 -8.17
N ASN A 21 -1.89 -2.07 -7.83
CA ASN A 21 -0.74 -2.46 -7.02
C ASN A 21 -1.15 -2.88 -5.60
N LEU A 22 -2.09 -2.15 -4.98
CA LEU A 22 -2.63 -2.48 -3.65
C LEU A 22 -3.47 -3.76 -3.67
N GLU A 23 -4.23 -4.01 -4.73
CA GLU A 23 -5.00 -5.25 -4.89
C GLU A 23 -4.09 -6.46 -5.05
N TYR A 24 -3.00 -6.33 -5.80
CA TYR A 24 -1.98 -7.38 -5.88
C TYR A 24 -1.35 -7.66 -4.51
N LEU A 25 -0.93 -6.62 -3.77
CA LEU A 25 -0.38 -6.80 -2.43
C LEU A 25 -1.38 -7.50 -1.51
N ARG A 26 -2.66 -7.09 -1.54
CA ARG A 26 -3.73 -7.73 -0.76
C ARG A 26 -3.84 -9.21 -1.09
N ASN A 27 -3.82 -9.58 -2.37
CA ASN A 27 -3.91 -10.97 -2.79
C ASN A 27 -2.72 -11.81 -2.29
N VAL A 28 -1.51 -11.23 -2.26
CA VAL A 28 -0.34 -11.89 -1.68
C VAL A 28 -0.52 -12.11 -0.18
N VAL A 29 -0.97 -11.09 0.55
CA VAL A 29 -1.21 -11.18 2.00
C VAL A 29 -2.29 -12.21 2.33
N SER A 30 -3.36 -12.27 1.53
CA SER A 30 -4.44 -13.25 1.68
C SER A 30 -4.08 -14.67 1.18
N GLY A 31 -2.87 -14.87 0.63
CA GLY A 31 -2.44 -16.16 0.09
C GLY A 31 -3.10 -16.56 -1.24
N VAL A 32 -3.87 -15.67 -1.86
CA VAL A 32 -4.50 -15.88 -3.18
C VAL A 32 -3.45 -15.82 -4.28
N GLU A 33 -2.51 -14.88 -4.19
CA GLU A 33 -1.39 -14.73 -5.10
C GLU A 33 -0.16 -15.40 -4.49
N THR A 34 0.32 -16.46 -5.14
CA THR A 34 1.48 -17.25 -4.69
C THR A 34 2.77 -16.79 -5.34
N ASN A 35 2.70 -16.18 -6.54
CA ASN A 35 3.87 -15.65 -7.21
C ASN A 35 4.19 -14.25 -6.67
N LYS A 36 5.18 -14.19 -5.78
CA LYS A 36 5.64 -12.96 -5.11
C LYS A 36 6.68 -12.16 -5.90
N ALA A 37 7.10 -12.62 -7.08
CA ALA A 37 8.19 -11.99 -7.84
C ALA A 37 7.91 -10.52 -8.16
N LYS A 38 6.65 -10.15 -8.40
CA LYS A 38 6.30 -8.76 -8.72
C LYS A 38 6.47 -7.81 -7.53
N LEU A 39 6.53 -8.29 -6.28
CA LEU A 39 6.72 -7.41 -5.12
C LEU A 39 8.03 -6.61 -5.19
N HIS A 40 9.08 -7.15 -5.81
CA HIS A 40 10.37 -6.47 -5.96
C HIS A 40 10.33 -5.26 -6.91
N THR A 41 9.37 -5.24 -7.83
CA THR A 41 9.22 -4.18 -8.83
C THR A 41 7.97 -3.33 -8.61
N LEU A 42 7.17 -3.65 -7.59
CA LEU A 42 5.88 -3.03 -7.34
C LEU A 42 6.03 -1.71 -6.58
N THR A 43 5.58 -0.64 -7.21
CA THR A 43 5.61 0.72 -6.66
C THR A 43 4.29 1.04 -5.96
N ILE A 44 4.29 1.05 -4.62
CA ILE A 44 3.14 1.50 -3.80
C ILE A 44 3.36 2.95 -3.37
N ARG A 45 4.58 3.25 -2.97
CA ARG A 45 5.01 4.59 -2.62
C ARG A 45 5.57 5.31 -3.83
N VAL A 46 4.76 6.17 -4.42
CA VAL A 46 5.25 7.24 -5.31
C VAL A 46 5.66 8.38 -4.39
N TRP A 47 6.96 8.69 -4.28
CA TRP A 47 7.43 9.87 -3.52
C TRP A 47 8.28 10.78 -4.43
N PRO A 48 8.22 12.12 -4.32
CA PRO A 48 7.19 12.99 -3.75
C PRO A 48 6.48 13.83 -4.82
N ALA A 49 5.21 14.13 -4.60
CA ALA A 49 4.88 15.55 -4.62
C ALA A 49 4.65 15.89 -3.15
N GLU A 50 5.42 16.82 -2.59
CA GLU A 50 5.15 17.40 -1.26
C GLU A 50 3.65 17.74 -1.13
N ASP A 51 3.03 18.14 -2.24
CA ASP A 51 1.59 18.35 -2.42
C ASP A 51 0.69 17.20 -1.93
N PHE A 52 1.10 15.94 -2.03
CA PHE A 52 0.27 14.81 -1.59
C PHE A 52 0.34 14.56 -0.09
N TYR A 53 1.55 14.69 0.49
CA TYR A 53 1.75 14.50 1.93
C TYR A 53 1.06 15.63 2.70
N PHE A 54 1.10 16.87 2.19
CA PHE A 54 0.40 18.00 2.79
C PHE A 54 -1.12 18.01 2.53
N ALA A 55 -1.58 17.58 1.34
CA ALA A 55 -3.01 17.58 1.03
C ALA A 55 -3.79 16.41 1.64
N ASP A 56 -3.14 15.27 1.89
CA ASP A 56 -3.81 14.04 2.34
C ASP A 56 -2.88 13.15 3.20
N PRO A 57 -2.51 13.62 4.40
CA PRO A 57 -1.53 12.96 5.27
C PRO A 57 -1.98 11.57 5.72
N GLU A 58 -3.28 11.38 5.98
CA GLU A 58 -3.84 10.07 6.35
C GLU A 58 -3.64 9.04 5.23
N TYR A 59 -3.85 9.45 3.97
CA TYR A 59 -3.63 8.56 2.84
C TYR A 59 -2.15 8.28 2.60
N ALA A 60 -1.29 9.29 2.76
CA ALA A 60 0.15 9.12 2.65
C ALA A 60 0.67 8.10 3.68
N ASP A 61 0.21 8.17 4.93
CA ASP A 61 0.56 7.23 5.98
C ASP A 61 0.09 5.80 5.65
N ALA A 62 -1.16 5.64 5.21
CA ALA A 62 -1.69 4.35 4.79
C ALA A 62 -0.89 3.71 3.63
N LEU A 63 -0.42 4.51 2.67
CA LEU A 63 0.46 4.03 1.60
C LEU A 63 1.86 3.68 2.11
N GLY A 64 2.39 4.43 3.07
CA GLY A 64 3.65 4.12 3.74
C GLY A 64 3.61 2.77 4.43
N VAL A 65 2.54 2.48 5.16
CA VAL A 65 2.30 1.16 5.79
C VAL A 65 2.24 0.06 4.74
N ALA A 66 1.47 0.24 3.66
CA ALA A 66 1.35 -0.75 2.60
C ALA A 66 2.70 -1.04 1.89
N ASP A 67 3.48 0.01 1.62
CA ASP A 67 4.82 -0.09 1.02
C ASP A 67 5.80 -0.84 1.93
N HIS A 68 5.70 -0.63 3.25
CA HIS A 68 6.47 -1.35 4.27
C HIS A 68 6.12 -2.84 4.29
N ILE A 69 4.83 -3.18 4.30
CA ILE A 69 4.37 -4.58 4.24
C ILE A 69 4.87 -5.26 2.96
N ARG A 70 4.78 -4.59 1.80
CA ARG A 70 5.30 -5.11 0.54
C ARG A 70 6.79 -5.44 0.63
N ASP A 71 7.60 -4.51 1.16
CA ASP A 71 9.05 -4.70 1.31
C ASP A 71 9.39 -5.88 2.23
N GLN A 72 8.68 -6.03 3.35
CA GLN A 72 8.86 -7.16 4.25
C GLN A 72 8.56 -8.50 3.55
N ILE A 73 7.44 -8.60 2.84
CA ILE A 73 7.08 -9.84 2.13
C ILE A 73 8.08 -10.15 1.01
N ALA A 74 8.52 -9.13 0.26
CA ALA A 74 9.52 -9.28 -0.79
C ALA A 74 10.86 -9.84 -0.25
N ARG A 75 11.20 -9.49 0.99
CA ARG A 75 12.41 -9.97 1.69
C ARG A 75 12.21 -11.29 2.45
N GLY A 76 11.01 -11.89 2.39
CA GLY A 76 10.69 -13.10 3.16
C GLY A 76 10.60 -12.86 4.68
N LEU A 77 10.39 -11.63 5.11
CA LEU A 77 10.27 -11.25 6.52
C LEU A 77 8.84 -11.47 7.03
N LYS A 78 8.72 -11.68 8.34
CA LYS A 78 7.42 -11.65 9.01
C LYS A 78 6.84 -10.24 8.95
N ILE A 79 5.54 -10.13 8.67
CA ILE A 79 4.86 -8.84 8.57
C ILE A 79 4.81 -8.17 9.96
N GLN A 80 5.30 -6.94 10.04
CA GLN A 80 5.22 -6.03 11.18
C GLN A 80 4.85 -4.64 10.68
N LEU A 81 4.01 -3.92 11.41
CA LEU A 81 3.71 -2.53 11.13
C LEU A 81 4.92 -1.63 11.48
N PRO A 82 4.97 -0.39 10.97
CA PRO A 82 6.10 0.51 11.22
C PRO A 82 6.38 0.82 12.71
N ASP A 83 5.37 0.67 13.56
CA ASP A 83 5.45 0.80 15.03
C ASP A 83 5.83 -0.53 15.74
N GLY A 84 6.20 -1.55 14.96
CA GLY A 84 6.53 -2.89 15.45
C GLY A 84 5.33 -3.73 15.86
N GLN A 85 4.10 -3.23 15.73
CA GLN A 85 2.90 -3.99 16.04
C GLN A 85 2.63 -5.06 14.97
N PRO A 86 1.96 -6.16 15.34
CA PRO A 86 1.56 -7.14 14.35
C PRO A 86 0.35 -6.60 13.54
N PRO A 87 0.18 -7.03 12.27
CA PRO A 87 -0.85 -6.48 11.37
C PRO A 87 -2.29 -6.60 11.88
N GLU A 88 -2.56 -7.54 12.79
CA GLU A 88 -3.85 -7.74 13.46
C GLU A 88 -4.29 -6.53 14.32
N SER A 89 -3.35 -5.65 14.68
CA SER A 89 -3.65 -4.40 15.40
C SER A 89 -4.46 -3.40 14.57
N LEU A 90 -4.43 -3.49 13.23
CA LEU A 90 -5.21 -2.64 12.33
C LEU A 90 -6.72 -2.91 12.41
N SER A 91 -7.13 -4.12 12.81
CA SER A 91 -8.54 -4.54 12.87
C SER A 91 -9.29 -4.02 14.09
N LYS A 92 -8.61 -3.29 15.00
CA LYS A 92 -9.17 -2.81 16.27
C LYS A 92 -9.54 -1.32 16.29
N ARG A 93 -9.50 -0.64 15.15
CA ARG A 93 -9.88 0.78 15.03
C ARG A 93 -11.20 0.97 14.30
#